data_AF-A0A6N9A5U4-F1
#
_entry.id   AF-A0A6N9A5U4-F1
#
_cell.length_a   1.000
_cell.length_b   1.000
_cell.length_c   1.000
_cell.angle_alpha   90.00
_cell.angle_beta   90.00
_cell.angle_gamma   90.00
#
_symmetry.space_group_name_H-M   'P 1'
#
loop_
_entity.id
_entity.type
_entity.pdbx_description
1 polymer ?
#
loop_
_entity_poly.entity_id
_entity_poly.type
_entity_poly.pdbx_seq_one_letter_code
_entity_poly.pdbx_strand_id
1 'polypeptide(L)'
;MKRWWILALLGVAELLGMSLWFTATAVSDDLAARWELSAAGAGWLATAVNLGFVAGTAVAAILNLADIFRSRLYFAAAAALAALSNAAVLAAPGFGEAVALRFATGFLLAGVYPPAMKMAATWFRSARGLAIGTIVGALTVGKATPYLLKALPDAGPGQVILGASAGALAGGLLVLFLYRDGPYPFRRGPFSWGLAARVIRHRETRLATAGYLGHMWELYAMWAWVPAFLAAASEAAGQGGGYVELASFGALAAGGLGCVWGG
;
A
#
# COMPACT_ATOMS: atom_id res chain seq x y z
N MET A 1 -16.97 -6.25 -20.93
CA MET A 1 -16.05 -5.17 -20.48
C MET A 1 -14.70 -5.37 -21.15
N LYS A 2 -13.98 -4.31 -21.52
CA LYS A 2 -12.66 -4.43 -22.16
C LYS A 2 -11.58 -4.59 -21.08
N ARG A 3 -10.63 -5.52 -21.26
CA ARG A 3 -9.55 -5.84 -20.28
C ARG A 3 -8.81 -4.61 -19.75
N TRP A 4 -8.56 -3.62 -20.62
CA TRP A 4 -7.86 -2.37 -20.28
C TRP A 4 -8.69 -1.45 -19.39
N TRP A 5 -10.01 -1.44 -19.56
CA TRP A 5 -10.90 -0.69 -18.67
C TRP A 5 -10.88 -1.27 -17.26
N ILE A 6 -10.87 -2.61 -17.14
CA ILE A 6 -10.73 -3.26 -15.83
C ILE A 6 -9.36 -3.00 -15.23
N LEU A 7 -8.29 -3.00 -16.03
CA LEU A 7 -6.97 -2.64 -15.52
C LEU A 7 -6.93 -1.21 -14.99
N ALA A 8 -7.52 -0.25 -15.70
CA ALA A 8 -7.62 1.14 -15.23
C ALA A 8 -8.46 1.24 -13.96
N LEU A 9 -9.61 0.57 -13.90
CA LEU A 9 -10.47 0.51 -12.72
C LEU A 9 -9.71 -0.04 -11.50
N LEU A 10 -9.03 -1.19 -11.66
CA LEU A 10 -8.25 -1.81 -10.60
C LEU A 10 -7.04 -0.97 -10.23
N GLY A 11 -6.37 -0.34 -11.18
CA GLY A 11 -5.26 0.58 -10.90
C GLY A 11 -5.71 1.79 -10.08
N VAL A 12 -6.83 2.43 -10.44
CA VAL A 12 -7.38 3.54 -9.65
C VAL A 12 -7.80 3.06 -8.25
N ALA A 13 -8.50 1.93 -8.16
CA ALA A 13 -8.92 1.39 -6.87
C ALA A 13 -7.73 1.00 -5.98
N GLU A 14 -6.67 0.42 -6.57
CA GLU A 14 -5.43 0.06 -5.89
C GLU A 14 -4.71 1.31 -5.38
N LEU A 15 -4.52 2.32 -6.24
CA LEU A 15 -3.90 3.59 -5.84
C LEU A 15 -4.64 4.20 -4.64
N LEU A 16 -5.97 4.29 -4.74
CA LEU A 16 -6.82 4.84 -3.69
C LEU A 16 -6.77 4.00 -2.41
N GLY A 17 -6.83 2.67 -2.51
CA GLY A 17 -6.72 1.77 -1.36
C GLY A 17 -5.36 1.85 -0.66
N MET A 18 -4.29 1.90 -1.44
CA MET A 18 -2.91 1.93 -0.93
C MET A 18 -2.48 3.31 -0.42
N SER A 19 -3.31 4.35 -0.59
CA SER A 19 -3.09 5.68 -0.02
C SER A 19 -2.99 5.69 1.50
N LEU A 20 -3.52 4.68 2.19
CA LEU A 20 -3.45 4.57 3.66
C LEU A 20 -2.04 4.28 4.20
N TRP A 21 -1.12 3.82 3.34
CA TRP A 21 0.14 3.23 3.78
C TRP A 21 1.04 4.24 4.49
N PHE A 22 1.28 5.41 3.90
CA PHE A 22 2.17 6.44 4.46
C PHE A 22 1.44 7.61 5.14
N THR A 23 0.14 7.48 5.45
CA THR A 23 -0.63 8.56 6.10
C THR A 23 0.04 9.07 7.37
N ALA A 24 0.32 8.19 8.34
CA ALA A 24 0.96 8.57 9.60
C ALA A 24 2.44 8.98 9.44
N THR A 25 3.10 8.55 8.36
CA THR A 25 4.47 8.96 8.05
C THR A 25 4.51 10.36 7.45
N ALA A 26 3.54 10.71 6.59
CA ALA A 26 3.44 12.04 5.99
C ALA A 26 3.05 13.12 7.00
N VAL A 27 2.45 12.75 8.13
CA VAL A 27 2.13 13.65 9.24
C VAL A 27 2.87 13.25 10.52
N SER A 28 4.06 12.65 10.37
CA SER A 28 4.84 12.13 11.51
C SER A 28 5.18 13.22 12.50
N ASP A 29 5.49 14.43 12.03
CA ASP A 29 5.93 15.52 12.90
C ASP A 29 4.78 16.03 13.78
N ASP A 30 3.59 16.14 13.19
CA ASP A 30 2.36 16.49 13.91
C ASP A 30 2.02 15.43 14.98
N LEU A 31 2.14 14.13 14.64
CA LEU A 31 1.86 13.03 15.56
C LEU A 31 2.95 12.88 16.63
N ALA A 32 4.20 13.14 16.29
CA ALA A 32 5.32 13.14 17.22
C ALA A 32 5.18 14.26 18.24
N ALA A 33 4.78 15.46 17.82
CA ALA A 33 4.47 16.56 18.73
C ALA A 33 3.30 16.23 19.66
N ARG A 34 2.23 15.61 19.13
CA ARG A 34 1.04 15.23 19.92
C ARG A 34 1.33 14.24 21.04
N TRP A 35 2.24 13.29 20.83
CA TRP A 35 2.55 12.22 21.79
C TRP A 35 3.98 12.31 22.37
N GLU A 36 4.64 13.46 22.19
CA GLU A 36 6.01 13.72 22.68
C GLU A 36 7.02 12.63 22.28
N LEU A 37 6.97 12.20 21.01
CA LEU A 37 7.75 11.06 20.52
C LEU A 37 9.16 11.48 20.10
N SER A 38 10.13 10.60 20.36
CA SER A 38 11.43 10.63 19.69
C SER A 38 11.31 10.21 18.22
N ALA A 39 12.34 10.47 17.42
CA ALA A 39 12.40 10.00 16.03
C ALA A 39 12.22 8.46 15.91
N ALA A 40 12.79 7.70 16.86
CA ALA A 40 12.60 6.26 16.91
C ALA A 40 11.14 5.88 17.25
N GLY A 41 10.47 6.65 18.12
CA GLY A 41 9.05 6.50 18.41
C GLY A 41 8.17 6.75 17.19
N ALA A 42 8.40 7.84 16.46
CA ALA A 42 7.67 8.14 15.23
C ALA A 42 7.86 7.06 14.15
N GLY A 43 9.06 6.45 14.08
CA GLY A 43 9.36 5.33 13.18
C GLY A 43 8.44 4.11 13.36
N TRP A 44 7.92 3.88 14.56
CA TRP A 44 6.97 2.78 14.80
C TRP A 44 5.63 2.96 14.09
N LEU A 45 5.18 4.19 13.83
CA LEU A 45 3.92 4.45 13.10
C LEU A 45 4.00 3.96 11.64
N ALA A 46 5.21 3.93 11.07
CA ALA A 46 5.48 3.35 9.76
C ALA A 46 5.72 1.83 9.85
N THR A 47 6.57 1.40 10.78
CA THR A 47 6.93 -0.02 10.96
C THR A 47 5.70 -0.89 11.28
N ALA A 48 4.77 -0.40 12.09
CA ALA A 48 3.56 -1.13 12.46
C ALA A 48 2.71 -1.52 11.25
N VAL A 49 2.58 -0.64 10.25
CA VAL A 49 1.85 -0.96 9.00
C VAL A 49 2.54 -2.08 8.23
N ASN A 50 3.87 -2.02 8.11
CA ASN A 50 4.63 -3.04 7.38
C ASN A 50 4.49 -4.41 8.08
N LEU A 51 4.60 -4.46 9.41
CA LEU A 51 4.39 -5.67 10.20
C LEU A 51 2.96 -6.20 10.08
N GLY A 52 1.98 -5.30 10.17
CA GLY A 52 0.57 -5.62 9.96
C GLY A 52 0.34 -6.25 8.60
N PHE A 53 0.88 -5.64 7.53
CA PHE A 53 0.75 -6.14 6.17
C PHE A 53 1.38 -7.51 5.97
N VAL A 54 2.57 -7.76 6.53
CA VAL A 54 3.21 -9.08 6.53
C VAL A 54 2.35 -10.11 7.27
N ALA A 55 1.84 -9.78 8.45
CA ALA A 55 0.96 -10.66 9.20
C ALA A 55 -0.36 -10.94 8.44
N GLY A 56 -0.98 -9.92 7.87
CA GLY A 56 -2.22 -10.02 7.11
C GLY A 56 -2.06 -10.84 5.85
N THR A 57 -0.96 -10.65 5.11
CA THR A 57 -0.65 -11.46 3.92
C THR A 57 -0.38 -12.92 4.28
N ALA A 58 0.34 -13.19 5.38
CA ALA A 58 0.57 -14.55 5.86
C ALA A 58 -0.74 -15.24 6.26
N VAL A 59 -1.60 -14.58 7.05
CA VAL A 59 -2.91 -15.10 7.44
C VAL A 59 -3.79 -15.33 6.21
N ALA A 60 -3.85 -14.36 5.28
CA ALA A 60 -4.65 -14.47 4.07
C ALA A 60 -4.19 -15.63 3.18
N ALA A 61 -2.88 -15.89 3.10
CA ALA A 61 -2.31 -17.00 2.34
C ALA A 61 -2.57 -18.37 3.01
N ILE A 62 -2.34 -18.48 4.32
CA ILE A 62 -2.54 -19.74 5.07
C ILE A 62 -4.01 -20.15 5.06
N LEU A 63 -4.92 -19.20 5.27
CA LEU A 63 -6.37 -19.43 5.24
C LEU A 63 -6.95 -19.43 3.82
N ASN A 64 -6.12 -19.17 2.81
CA ASN A 64 -6.50 -19.05 1.41
C ASN A 64 -7.72 -18.12 1.14
N LEU A 65 -7.77 -16.98 1.83
CA LEU A 65 -8.94 -16.09 1.85
C LEU A 65 -9.32 -15.59 0.46
N ALA A 66 -8.34 -15.35 -0.41
CA ALA A 66 -8.57 -14.87 -1.77
C ALA A 66 -9.25 -15.90 -2.69
N ASP A 67 -9.22 -17.20 -2.36
CA ASP A 67 -9.93 -18.26 -3.08
C ASP A 67 -11.29 -18.60 -2.47
N ILE A 68 -11.47 -18.34 -1.17
CA ILE A 68 -12.71 -18.61 -0.44
C ILE A 68 -13.75 -17.51 -0.69
N PHE A 69 -13.34 -16.25 -0.56
CA PHE A 69 -14.24 -15.11 -0.71
C PHE A 69 -14.30 -14.62 -2.16
N ARG A 70 -15.43 -14.03 -2.53
CA ARG A 70 -15.56 -13.30 -3.80
C ARG A 70 -14.61 -12.10 -3.77
N SER A 71 -13.69 -12.01 -4.74
CA SER A 71 -12.60 -11.03 -4.71
C SER A 71 -13.08 -9.59 -4.54
N ARG A 72 -14.19 -9.21 -5.19
CA ARG A 72 -14.79 -7.87 -5.03
C ARG A 72 -15.25 -7.55 -3.61
N LEU A 73 -15.82 -8.53 -2.90
CA LEU A 73 -16.32 -8.34 -1.54
C LEU A 73 -15.16 -8.30 -0.55
N TYR A 74 -14.18 -9.18 -0.76
CA TYR A 74 -12.98 -9.22 0.07
C TYR A 74 -12.20 -7.91 -0.03
N PHE A 75 -11.95 -7.42 -1.24
CA PHE A 75 -11.30 -6.13 -1.49
C PHE A 75 -12.09 -4.98 -0.86
N ALA A 76 -13.40 -4.89 -1.12
CA ALA A 76 -14.21 -3.77 -0.64
C ALA A 76 -14.30 -3.74 0.90
N ALA A 77 -14.50 -4.90 1.54
CA ALA A 77 -14.54 -4.99 3.00
C ALA A 77 -13.18 -4.66 3.63
N ALA A 78 -12.10 -5.18 3.07
CA ALA A 78 -10.74 -4.89 3.52
C ALA A 78 -10.41 -3.40 3.40
N ALA A 79 -10.71 -2.79 2.25
CA ALA A 79 -10.50 -1.35 2.03
C ALA A 79 -11.34 -0.49 3.00
N ALA A 80 -12.60 -0.86 3.24
CA ALA A 80 -13.46 -0.12 4.15
C ALA A 80 -12.99 -0.23 5.61
N LEU A 81 -12.66 -1.44 6.07
CA LEU A 81 -12.13 -1.64 7.41
C LEU A 81 -10.77 -0.97 7.60
N ALA A 82 -9.89 -1.01 6.59
CA ALA A 82 -8.60 -0.33 6.63
C ALA A 82 -8.78 1.19 6.73
N ALA A 83 -9.72 1.76 5.96
CA ALA A 83 -10.04 3.18 6.02
C ALA A 83 -10.58 3.60 7.39
N LEU A 84 -11.44 2.79 8.02
CA LEU A 84 -11.94 3.01 9.38
C LEU A 84 -10.80 2.94 10.41
N SER A 85 -9.95 1.91 10.32
CA SER A 85 -8.79 1.75 11.20
C SER A 85 -7.81 2.93 11.07
N ASN A 86 -7.59 3.42 9.86
CA ASN A 86 -6.73 4.57 9.59
C ASN A 86 -7.36 5.87 10.14
N ALA A 87 -8.66 6.08 9.93
CA ALA A 87 -9.37 7.26 10.45
C ALA A 87 -9.38 7.29 11.99
N ALA A 88 -9.53 6.12 12.63
CA ALA A 88 -9.54 5.98 14.08
C ALA A 88 -8.22 6.44 14.75
N VAL A 89 -7.11 6.52 14.02
CA VAL A 89 -5.83 7.03 14.54
C VAL A 89 -5.97 8.46 15.08
N LEU A 90 -6.84 9.28 14.48
CA LEU A 90 -7.10 10.65 14.95
C LEU A 90 -7.70 10.68 16.36
N ALA A 91 -8.52 9.68 16.68
CA ALA A 91 -9.19 9.51 17.96
C ALA A 91 -8.39 8.62 18.95
N ALA A 92 -7.18 8.19 18.58
CA ALA A 92 -6.35 7.35 19.45
C ALA A 92 -5.99 8.13 20.75
N PRO A 93 -6.29 7.56 21.94
CA PRO A 93 -5.97 8.19 23.22
C PRO A 93 -4.47 8.36 23.44
N GLY A 94 -3.68 7.39 22.98
CA GLY A 94 -2.23 7.37 23.13
C GLY A 94 -1.51 6.72 21.95
N PHE A 95 -0.19 6.74 22.06
CA PHE A 95 0.71 6.19 21.06
C PHE A 95 0.55 4.67 20.86
N GLY A 96 0.31 3.92 21.95
CA GLY A 96 0.12 2.47 21.88
C GLY A 96 -1.09 2.08 21.03
N GLU A 97 -2.22 2.76 21.24
CA GLU A 97 -3.45 2.57 20.45
C GLU A 97 -3.23 3.00 19.00
N ALA A 98 -2.51 4.10 18.76
CA ALA A 98 -2.16 4.53 17.41
C ALA A 98 -1.33 3.46 16.68
N VAL A 99 -0.30 2.90 17.33
CA VAL A 99 0.52 1.82 16.78
C VAL A 99 -0.33 0.57 16.47
N ALA A 100 -1.24 0.19 17.36
CA ALA A 100 -2.16 -0.93 17.15
C ALA A 100 -3.10 -0.69 15.95
N LEU A 101 -3.65 0.52 15.81
CA LEU A 101 -4.49 0.91 14.67
C LEU A 101 -3.71 0.96 13.36
N ARG A 102 -2.43 1.35 13.39
CA ARG A 102 -1.53 1.29 12.23
C ARG A 102 -1.23 -0.15 11.84
N PHE A 103 -0.97 -1.02 12.81
CA PHE A 103 -0.84 -2.45 12.57
C PHE A 103 -2.10 -3.03 11.93
N ALA A 104 -3.28 -2.74 12.48
CA ALA A 104 -4.56 -3.18 11.92
C ALA A 104 -4.79 -2.66 10.49
N THR A 105 -4.46 -1.39 10.23
CA THR A 105 -4.50 -0.81 8.88
C THR A 105 -3.64 -1.61 7.91
N GLY A 106 -2.39 -1.90 8.28
CA GLY A 106 -1.48 -2.73 7.48
C GLY A 106 -2.03 -4.14 7.23
N PHE A 107 -2.54 -4.78 8.28
CA PHE A 107 -3.15 -6.11 8.20
C PHE A 107 -4.30 -6.15 7.20
N LEU A 108 -5.16 -5.14 7.21
CA LEU A 108 -6.31 -5.05 6.33
C LEU A 108 -5.91 -4.70 4.88
N LEU A 109 -4.83 -3.95 4.66
CA LEU A 109 -4.28 -3.68 3.32
C LEU A 109 -3.83 -4.97 2.59
N ALA A 110 -3.55 -6.06 3.31
CA ALA A 110 -3.31 -7.36 2.70
C ALA A 110 -4.54 -7.92 1.95
N GLY A 111 -5.74 -7.42 2.24
CA GLY A 111 -6.96 -7.72 1.51
C GLY A 111 -7.21 -6.82 0.29
N VAL A 112 -6.32 -5.88 -0.01
CA VAL A 112 -6.43 -4.92 -1.13
C VAL A 112 -5.48 -5.34 -2.25
N TYR A 113 -4.16 -5.25 -2.02
CA TYR A 113 -3.15 -5.44 -3.06
C TYR A 113 -3.09 -6.86 -3.67
N PRO A 114 -2.87 -7.96 -2.89
CA PRO A 114 -2.83 -9.30 -3.48
C PRO A 114 -4.13 -9.68 -4.21
N PRO A 115 -5.33 -9.37 -3.69
CA PRO A 115 -6.57 -9.55 -4.44
C PRO A 115 -6.63 -8.73 -5.73
N ALA A 116 -6.20 -7.47 -5.76
CA ALA A 116 -6.16 -6.67 -6.98
C ALA A 116 -5.25 -7.29 -8.06
N MET A 117 -4.05 -7.77 -7.67
CA MET A 117 -3.16 -8.49 -8.59
C MET A 117 -3.82 -9.73 -9.18
N LYS A 118 -4.47 -10.54 -8.32
CA LYS A 118 -5.19 -11.73 -8.75
C LYS A 118 -6.33 -11.38 -9.70
N MET A 119 -7.13 -10.38 -9.34
CA MET A 119 -8.25 -9.86 -10.12
C MET A 119 -7.78 -9.41 -11.50
N ALA A 120 -6.68 -8.64 -11.59
CA ALA A 120 -6.09 -8.23 -12.86
C ALA A 120 -5.63 -9.44 -13.68
N ALA A 121 -4.96 -10.41 -13.05
CA ALA A 121 -4.43 -11.59 -13.74
C ALA A 121 -5.54 -12.48 -14.35
N THR A 122 -6.77 -12.44 -13.85
CA THR A 122 -7.91 -13.14 -14.48
C THR A 122 -8.36 -12.54 -15.83
N TRP A 123 -7.95 -11.30 -16.15
CA TRP A 123 -8.32 -10.60 -17.38
C TRP A 123 -7.25 -10.68 -18.48
N PHE A 124 -6.03 -11.09 -18.14
CA PHE A 124 -4.90 -11.09 -19.05
C PHE A 124 -4.31 -12.50 -19.17
N ARG A 125 -4.10 -13.01 -20.39
CA ARG A 125 -3.24 -14.18 -20.67
C ARG A 125 -1.91 -13.75 -21.29
N SER A 126 -1.99 -12.87 -22.29
CA SER A 126 -0.85 -12.09 -22.79
C SER A 126 -0.75 -10.77 -22.04
N ALA A 127 0.44 -10.19 -21.95
CA ALA A 127 0.73 -8.95 -21.22
C ALA A 127 0.35 -8.98 -19.72
N ARG A 128 0.45 -10.16 -19.09
CA ARG A 128 0.23 -10.28 -17.63
C ARG A 128 1.26 -9.50 -16.83
N GLY A 129 2.51 -9.46 -17.30
CA GLY A 129 3.57 -8.66 -16.68
C GLY A 129 3.15 -7.19 -16.62
N LEU A 130 2.84 -6.56 -17.75
CA LEU A 130 2.32 -5.19 -17.81
C LEU A 130 1.11 -4.95 -16.90
N ALA A 131 0.14 -5.87 -16.88
CA ALA A 131 -1.03 -5.74 -16.02
C ALA A 131 -0.65 -5.76 -14.53
N ILE A 132 0.23 -6.69 -14.11
CA ILE A 132 0.72 -6.76 -12.74
C ILE A 132 1.58 -5.53 -12.43
N GLY A 133 2.51 -5.15 -13.31
CA GLY A 133 3.35 -3.97 -13.20
C GLY A 133 2.56 -2.68 -13.06
N THR A 134 1.43 -2.55 -13.76
CA THR A 134 0.50 -1.41 -13.61
C THR A 134 -0.16 -1.38 -12.23
N ILE A 135 -0.57 -2.53 -11.69
CA ILE A 135 -1.13 -2.60 -10.33
C ILE A 135 -0.07 -2.26 -9.28
N VAL A 136 1.15 -2.78 -9.43
CA VAL A 136 2.28 -2.44 -8.55
C VAL A 136 2.63 -0.96 -8.66
N GLY A 137 2.60 -0.39 -9.87
CA GLY A 137 2.85 1.03 -10.09
C GLY A 137 1.77 1.91 -9.45
N ALA A 138 0.51 1.52 -9.59
CA ALA A 138 -0.61 2.17 -8.91
C ALA A 138 -0.47 2.11 -7.38
N LEU A 139 -0.06 0.96 -6.83
CA LEU A 139 0.28 0.82 -5.41
C LEU A 139 1.39 1.79 -5.02
N THR A 140 2.47 1.91 -5.79
CA THR A 140 3.60 2.80 -5.49
C THR A 140 3.16 4.26 -5.44
N VAL A 141 2.40 4.72 -6.43
CA VAL A 141 1.82 6.08 -6.44
C VAL A 141 0.82 6.27 -5.29
N GLY A 142 0.00 5.25 -5.03
CA GLY A 142 -0.96 5.23 -3.94
C GLY A 142 -0.27 5.48 -2.59
N LYS A 143 0.75 4.69 -2.27
CA LYS A 143 1.54 4.86 -1.03
C LYS A 143 2.07 6.27 -0.87
N ALA A 144 2.50 6.93 -1.96
CA ALA A 144 3.03 8.30 -1.94
C ALA A 144 1.96 9.40 -1.79
N THR A 145 0.70 9.10 -2.10
CA THR A 145 -0.41 10.08 -2.15
C THR A 145 -0.60 10.90 -0.86
N PRO A 146 -0.36 10.38 0.36
CA PRO A 146 -0.41 11.19 1.58
C PRO A 146 0.50 12.41 1.57
N TYR A 147 1.68 12.33 0.95
CA TYR A 147 2.55 13.50 0.80
C TYR A 147 1.89 14.55 -0.12
N LEU A 148 1.26 14.12 -1.21
CA LEU A 148 0.49 15.03 -2.07
C LEU A 148 -0.69 15.69 -1.33
N LEU A 149 -1.38 14.94 -0.45
CA LEU A 149 -2.44 15.51 0.40
C LEU A 149 -1.87 16.52 1.42
N LYS A 150 -0.70 16.24 1.99
CA LYS A 150 -0.01 17.15 2.94
C LYS A 150 0.51 18.41 2.26
N ALA A 151 0.85 18.35 0.98
CA ALA A 151 1.26 19.51 0.19
C ALA A 151 0.15 20.55 -0.06
N LEU A 152 -1.13 20.19 0.18
CA LEU A 152 -2.23 21.11 0.02
C LEU A 152 -2.16 22.22 1.09
N PRO A 153 -2.53 23.47 0.76
CA PRO A 153 -2.58 24.54 1.74
C PRO A 153 -3.43 24.16 2.96
N ASP A 154 -2.94 24.46 4.16
CA ASP A 154 -3.61 24.21 5.44
C ASP A 154 -3.95 22.73 5.73
N ALA A 155 -3.28 21.78 5.06
CA ALA A 155 -3.47 20.36 5.29
C ALA A 155 -2.87 19.90 6.62
N GLY A 156 -3.74 19.80 7.63
CA GLY A 156 -3.42 19.16 8.90
C GLY A 156 -3.48 17.62 8.84
N PRO A 157 -3.13 16.94 9.96
CA PRO A 157 -3.20 15.49 10.10
C PRO A 157 -4.57 14.90 9.77
N GLY A 158 -5.64 15.62 10.15
CA GLY A 158 -7.01 15.22 9.88
C GLY A 158 -7.31 15.11 8.39
N GLN A 159 -6.92 16.12 7.61
CA GLN A 159 -7.15 16.19 6.18
C GLN A 159 -6.42 15.06 5.44
N VAL A 160 -5.15 14.79 5.79
CA VAL A 160 -4.37 13.72 5.17
C VAL A 160 -4.95 12.34 5.51
N ILE A 161 -5.22 12.09 6.80
CA ILE A 161 -5.70 10.78 7.27
C ILE A 161 -7.11 10.51 6.74
N LEU A 162 -8.04 11.47 6.86
CA LEU A 162 -9.42 11.31 6.38
C LEU A 162 -9.50 11.32 4.86
N GLY A 163 -8.68 12.12 4.18
CA GLY A 163 -8.63 12.17 2.71
C GLY A 163 -8.19 10.83 2.12
N ALA A 164 -7.13 10.22 2.66
CA ALA A 164 -6.70 8.89 2.28
C ALA A 164 -7.75 7.81 2.63
N SER A 165 -8.37 7.89 3.82
CA SER A 165 -9.47 6.98 4.21
C SER A 165 -10.67 7.08 3.27
N ALA A 166 -11.07 8.29 2.86
CA ALA A 166 -12.13 8.50 1.88
C ALA A 166 -11.75 7.93 0.50
N GLY A 167 -10.50 8.12 0.09
CA GLY A 167 -9.93 7.50 -1.10
C GLY A 167 -10.07 5.98 -1.06
N ALA A 168 -9.57 5.32 -0.01
CA ALA A 168 -9.65 3.87 0.13
C ALA A 168 -11.09 3.34 0.13
N LEU A 169 -12.03 4.05 0.80
CA LEU A 169 -13.45 3.72 0.71
C LEU A 169 -13.98 3.83 -0.72
N ALA A 170 -13.64 4.90 -1.44
CA ALA A 170 -14.02 5.06 -2.84
C ALA A 170 -13.43 3.95 -3.71
N GLY A 171 -12.16 3.58 -3.54
CA GLY A 171 -11.52 2.44 -4.21
C GLY A 171 -12.25 1.12 -3.94
N GLY A 172 -12.62 0.87 -2.69
CA GLY A 172 -13.45 -0.27 -2.29
C GLY A 172 -14.81 -0.30 -2.99
N LEU A 173 -15.51 0.84 -3.06
CA LEU A 173 -16.81 0.97 -3.73
C LEU A 173 -16.69 0.80 -5.25
N LEU A 174 -15.65 1.35 -5.88
CA LEU A 174 -15.34 1.16 -7.30
C LEU A 174 -15.24 -0.33 -7.63
N VAL A 175 -14.48 -1.09 -6.85
CA VAL A 175 -14.37 -2.55 -7.02
C VAL A 175 -15.69 -3.25 -6.72
N LEU A 176 -16.38 -2.88 -5.64
CA LEU A 176 -17.63 -3.52 -5.24
C LEU A 176 -18.68 -3.47 -6.35
N PHE A 177 -18.86 -2.31 -6.97
CA PHE A 177 -19.93 -2.07 -7.94
C PHE A 177 -19.52 -2.28 -9.40
N LEU A 178 -18.27 -1.97 -9.77
CA LEU A 178 -17.86 -1.93 -11.17
C LEU A 178 -17.00 -3.14 -11.59
N TYR A 179 -16.37 -3.85 -10.65
CA TYR A 179 -15.56 -5.03 -11.00
C TYR A 179 -16.41 -6.29 -11.21
N ARG A 180 -15.97 -7.11 -12.17
CA ARG A 180 -16.40 -8.50 -12.34
C ARG A 180 -15.19 -9.39 -12.63
N ASP A 181 -15.30 -10.65 -12.22
CA ASP A 181 -14.26 -11.65 -12.44
C ASP A 181 -13.95 -11.79 -13.94
N GLY A 182 -12.66 -11.97 -14.26
CA GLY A 182 -12.20 -12.07 -15.63
C GLY A 182 -12.47 -13.43 -16.29
N PRO A 183 -12.38 -13.50 -17.63
CA PRO A 183 -12.68 -14.71 -18.40
C PRO A 183 -11.67 -15.86 -18.18
N TYR A 184 -10.56 -15.62 -17.48
CA TYR A 184 -9.50 -16.61 -17.21
C TYR A 184 -9.36 -16.88 -15.71
N PRO A 185 -10.33 -17.56 -15.08
CA PRO A 185 -10.28 -17.83 -13.65
C PRO A 185 -9.14 -18.79 -13.28
N PHE A 186 -8.56 -18.59 -12.10
CA PHE A 186 -7.65 -19.55 -11.52
C PHE A 186 -8.40 -20.76 -10.97
N ARG A 187 -7.76 -21.94 -11.03
CA ARG A 187 -8.28 -23.15 -10.39
C ARG A 187 -8.11 -23.01 -8.88
N ARG A 188 -9.21 -23.11 -8.13
CA ARG A 188 -9.18 -23.08 -6.66
C ARG A 188 -8.56 -24.37 -6.13
N GLY A 189 -7.66 -24.26 -5.16
CA GLY A 189 -7.06 -25.40 -4.47
C GLY A 189 -6.76 -25.06 -3.01
N PRO A 190 -6.70 -26.04 -2.10
CA PRO A 190 -6.34 -25.79 -0.71
C PRO A 190 -4.87 -25.36 -0.60
N PHE A 191 -4.54 -24.67 0.49
CA PHE A 191 -3.15 -24.36 0.82
C PHE A 191 -2.34 -25.66 0.97
N SER A 192 -1.10 -25.68 0.46
CA SER A 192 -0.24 -26.86 0.49
C SER A 192 1.17 -26.50 0.96
N TRP A 193 1.52 -26.99 2.14
CA TRP A 193 2.89 -26.93 2.67
C TRP A 193 3.92 -27.61 1.75
N GLY A 194 3.50 -28.64 1.01
CA GLY A 194 4.36 -29.32 0.02
C GLY A 194 4.75 -28.41 -1.15
N LEU A 195 3.84 -27.54 -1.61
CA LEU A 195 4.15 -26.54 -2.65
C LEU A 195 5.07 -25.45 -2.10
N ALA A 196 4.82 -24.96 -0.88
CA ALA A 196 5.70 -23.99 -0.22
C ALA A 196 7.14 -24.54 -0.08
N ALA A 197 7.28 -25.78 0.40
CA ALA A 197 8.56 -26.46 0.51
C ALA A 197 9.25 -26.63 -0.86
N ARG A 198 8.49 -26.95 -1.91
CA ARG A 198 9.02 -27.06 -3.28
C ARG A 198 9.58 -25.72 -3.79
N VAL A 199 8.84 -24.63 -3.58
CA VAL A 199 9.27 -23.28 -3.97
C VAL A 199 10.53 -22.84 -3.23
N ILE A 200 10.60 -23.08 -1.91
CA ILE A 200 11.77 -22.72 -1.08
C ILE A 200 13.01 -23.53 -1.46
N ARG A 201 12.85 -24.81 -1.81
CA ARG A 201 13.94 -25.68 -2.24
C ARG A 201 14.44 -25.37 -3.65
N HIS A 202 13.59 -24.83 -4.52
CA HIS A 202 13.96 -24.44 -5.88
C HIS A 202 14.99 -23.30 -5.88
N ARG A 203 16.20 -23.59 -6.36
CA ARG A 203 17.37 -22.72 -6.19
C ARG A 203 17.19 -21.38 -6.89
N GLU A 204 16.73 -21.39 -8.13
CA GLU A 204 16.54 -20.23 -8.98
C GLU A 204 15.52 -19.28 -8.35
N THR A 205 14.40 -19.82 -7.85
CA THR A 205 13.37 -19.02 -7.17
C THR A 205 13.90 -18.44 -5.86
N ARG A 206 14.68 -19.22 -5.09
CA ARG A 206 15.29 -18.73 -3.85
C ARG A 206 16.30 -17.62 -4.10
N LEU A 207 17.14 -17.73 -5.13
CA LEU A 207 18.11 -16.70 -5.50
C LEU A 207 17.39 -15.42 -5.98
N ALA A 208 16.36 -15.56 -6.82
CA ALA A 208 15.55 -14.42 -7.24
C ALA A 208 14.85 -13.74 -6.05
N THR A 209 14.31 -14.52 -5.11
CA THR A 209 13.68 -14.01 -3.89
C THR A 209 14.69 -13.32 -2.97
N ALA A 210 15.90 -13.86 -2.82
CA ALA A 210 16.96 -13.26 -2.01
C ALA A 210 17.44 -11.93 -2.62
N GLY A 211 17.64 -11.88 -3.94
CA GLY A 211 17.95 -10.63 -4.64
C GLY A 211 16.83 -9.58 -4.48
N TYR A 212 15.57 -10.02 -4.63
CA TYR A 212 14.41 -9.14 -4.39
C TYR A 212 14.34 -8.64 -2.94
N LEU A 213 14.67 -9.47 -1.95
CA LEU A 213 14.71 -9.07 -0.55
C LEU A 213 15.78 -8.00 -0.31
N GLY A 214 16.98 -8.15 -0.88
CA GLY A 214 18.02 -7.13 -0.84
C GLY A 214 17.58 -5.82 -1.50
N HIS A 215 16.97 -5.91 -2.68
CA HIS A 215 16.42 -4.74 -3.36
C HIS A 215 15.32 -4.04 -2.54
N MET A 216 14.39 -4.80 -1.94
CA MET A 216 13.36 -4.25 -1.07
C MET A 216 13.95 -3.61 0.18
N TRP A 217 15.00 -4.19 0.75
CA TRP A 217 15.71 -3.58 1.89
C TRP A 217 16.23 -2.18 1.56
N GLU A 218 16.95 -2.04 0.44
CA GLU A 218 17.44 -0.75 -0.05
C GLU A 218 16.29 0.23 -0.35
N LEU A 219 15.23 -0.26 -1.01
CA LEU A 219 14.09 0.56 -1.41
C LEU A 219 13.30 1.10 -0.21
N TYR A 220 13.00 0.26 0.78
CA TYR A 220 12.29 0.70 1.99
C TYR A 220 13.15 1.64 2.85
N ALA A 221 14.48 1.43 2.90
CA ALA A 221 15.39 2.38 3.53
C ALA A 221 15.35 3.74 2.81
N MET A 222 15.40 3.75 1.48
CA MET A 222 15.28 4.98 0.69
C MET A 222 13.93 5.68 0.94
N TRP A 223 12.81 4.96 0.94
CA TRP A 223 11.49 5.54 1.21
C TRP A 223 11.36 6.13 2.61
N ALA A 224 11.97 5.50 3.61
CA ALA A 224 11.95 6.00 4.98
C ALA A 224 12.76 7.30 5.14
N TRP A 225 13.86 7.44 4.39
CA TRP A 225 14.81 8.54 4.55
C TRP A 225 14.61 9.70 3.58
N VAL A 226 13.99 9.48 2.42
CA VAL A 226 13.89 10.52 1.39
C VAL A 226 13.15 11.78 1.85
N PRO A 227 12.05 11.75 2.63
CA PRO A 227 11.40 12.97 3.09
C PRO A 227 12.30 13.76 4.05
N ALA A 228 12.97 13.08 4.98
CA ALA A 228 13.89 13.72 5.92
C ALA A 228 15.11 14.32 5.22
N PHE A 229 15.66 13.62 4.22
CA PHE A 229 16.74 14.15 3.38
C PHE A 229 16.30 15.40 2.61
N LEU A 230 15.10 15.37 2.00
CA LEU A 230 14.55 16.51 1.27
C LEU A 230 14.24 17.70 2.19
N ALA A 231 13.79 17.46 3.42
CA ALA A 231 13.57 18.51 4.41
C ALA A 231 14.88 19.24 4.76
N ALA A 232 15.94 18.49 5.09
CA ALA A 232 17.26 19.07 5.37
C ALA A 232 17.85 19.81 4.15
N ALA A 233 17.67 19.28 2.94
CA ALA A 233 18.12 19.94 1.72
C ALA A 233 17.33 21.22 1.42
N SER A 234 16.02 21.24 1.68
CA SER A 234 15.16 22.41 1.52
C SER A 234 15.57 23.53 2.47
N GLU A 235 15.83 23.20 3.74
CA GLU A 235 16.31 24.14 4.75
C GLU A 235 17.65 24.76 4.34
N ALA A 236 18.62 23.94 3.93
CA ALA A 236 19.92 24.40 3.46
C ALA A 236 19.83 25.31 2.21
N ALA A 237 18.84 25.08 1.36
CA ALA A 237 18.60 25.87 0.14
C ALA A 237 17.72 27.12 0.38
N GLY A 238 17.22 27.35 1.60
CA GLY A 238 16.27 28.43 1.89
C GLY A 238 14.94 28.27 1.16
N GLN A 239 14.59 27.05 0.77
CA GLN A 239 13.31 26.73 0.14
C GLN A 239 12.24 26.53 1.22
N GLY A 240 11.12 27.25 1.08
CA GLY A 240 9.95 27.12 1.96
C GLY A 240 8.72 26.60 1.21
N GLY A 241 7.66 26.30 1.97
CA GLY A 241 6.38 25.82 1.44
C GLY A 241 6.35 24.31 1.17
N GLY A 242 5.32 23.84 0.46
CA GLY A 242 5.03 22.41 0.20
C GLY A 242 6.02 21.67 -0.73
N TYR A 243 7.24 22.18 -0.88
CA TYR A 243 8.27 21.60 -1.75
C TYR A 243 8.68 20.20 -1.28
N VAL A 244 8.90 20.03 0.03
CA VAL A 244 9.35 18.75 0.61
C VAL A 244 8.34 17.66 0.32
N GLU A 245 7.06 17.95 0.48
CA GLU A 245 5.95 17.04 0.23
C GLU A 245 5.81 16.69 -1.25
N LEU A 246 5.86 17.68 -2.15
CA LEU A 246 5.79 17.46 -3.60
C LEU A 246 7.00 16.69 -4.13
N ALA A 247 8.20 17.02 -3.65
CA ALA A 247 9.43 16.32 -4.00
C ALA A 247 9.43 14.89 -3.46
N SER A 248 8.95 14.67 -2.23
CA SER A 248 8.78 13.33 -1.65
C SER A 248 7.78 12.52 -2.45
N PHE A 249 6.61 13.09 -2.76
CA PHE A 249 5.62 12.45 -3.63
C PHE A 249 6.24 12.08 -4.98
N GLY A 250 6.92 13.01 -5.65
CA GLY A 250 7.55 12.78 -6.95
C GLY A 250 8.61 11.68 -6.92
N ALA A 251 9.49 11.70 -5.91
CA ALA A 251 10.55 10.70 -5.74
C ALA A 251 9.97 9.29 -5.53
N LEU A 252 8.95 9.15 -4.69
CA LEU A 252 8.28 7.87 -4.44
C LEU A 252 7.47 7.41 -5.67
N ALA A 253 6.66 8.31 -6.24
CA ALA A 253 5.75 8.02 -7.35
C ALA A 253 6.49 7.67 -8.65
N ALA A 254 7.71 8.18 -8.86
CA ALA A 254 8.55 7.83 -10.01
C ALA A 254 8.80 6.32 -10.13
N GLY A 255 8.86 5.61 -8.99
CA GLY A 255 8.96 4.15 -8.97
C GLY A 255 7.79 3.46 -9.70
N GLY A 256 6.63 4.10 -9.75
CA GLY A 256 5.46 3.58 -10.48
C GLY A 256 5.69 3.45 -11.99
N LEU A 257 6.45 4.36 -12.60
CA LEU A 257 6.84 4.27 -14.01
C LEU A 257 7.74 3.05 -14.25
N GLY A 258 8.68 2.79 -13.34
CA GLY A 258 9.54 1.62 -13.37
C GLY A 258 8.75 0.31 -13.26
N CYS A 259 7.70 0.27 -12.42
CA CYS A 259 6.83 -0.89 -12.30
C CYS A 259 6.08 -1.21 -13.59
N VAL A 260 5.59 -0.17 -14.30
CA VAL A 260 4.89 -0.34 -15.59
C VAL A 260 5.86 -0.78 -16.68
N TRP A 261 7.06 -0.18 -16.75
CA TRP A 261 8.08 -0.56 -17.75
C TRP A 261 8.55 -2.00 -17.54
N GLY A 262 8.85 -2.38 -16.30
CA GLY A 262 9.41 -3.70 -15.98
C GLY A 262 8.44 -4.87 -16.14
N GLY A 263 7.14 -4.61 -16.34
CA GLY A 263 6.10 -5.63 -16.54
C GLY A 263 5.81 -5.92 -18.00
#